data_AF-A0A444S593-F1
#
_entry.id   AF-A0A444S593-F1
#
_cell.length_a   1.000
_cell.length_b   1.000
_cell.length_c   1.000
_cell.angle_alpha   90.00
_cell.angle_beta   90.00
_cell.angle_gamma   90.00
#
_symmetry.space_group_name_H-M   'P 1'
#
loop_
_entity.id
_entity.type
_entity.pdbx_description
1 polymer ?
#
loop_
_entity_poly.entity_id
_entity_poly.type
_entity_poly.pdbx_seq_one_letter_code
_entity_poly.pdbx_strand_id
1 'polypeptide(L)'
;MLFSPLLIWALATIARVDELTRRQAFYDKKPDHSYFIGCSLGGRMGIKAAELFPEDYDGIVAGAPTVDFNKLQGARAFFYTVTGAADGIIEVPNKCHFDPQALLCKASEVQGCLNEAQVQQLEKIYAPYEFPDGEPIFPRLNPGAEKRAVDRLLSGLPFTNSVEWFRYVVLSNPAWQPEDYTSALVRTAEAIKPFNIRTYPRTLPGFRARGGKLITYHGGQDQQLTQFGTERFVERMARGDGRLGDYNRYFPILGMFHCNAGPGAWVLDQGGNAAAAGIGFDAESNVLAAAVAWFVDDAPAKGIDFQRDHCAWPRQQTFLGGDYKKPESWSRSPPPGSRRISWTARRTKGSSTTMKMIVTGASGFVGSEIIRQCLQNPKMTTVVAVARRPVSVPDDTPASKFRSVVVSNYDNYPEDAWKEFSGADACIWTVAVTPAKTKGMTPEDVRKACHDYTLAGLQAIWSSEPPRPFRFLYMSGAVAERNQSKQLPWVMAEYRLMRGETENQVLRFADQHEGLEACVARPGFITSCSTALGSAAAAALSVAVVVPNIAVETIAAALVHQAVAGFEQETLRTSDLKRLGRAAGKICMM
;
A
#
# COMPACT_ATOMS: atom_id res chain seq x y z
N MET A 1 42.28 1.54 -5.93
CA MET A 1 41.35 0.39 -6.00
C MET A 1 41.63 -0.53 -4.83
N LEU A 2 40.96 -0.33 -3.69
CA LEU A 2 40.95 -1.24 -2.55
C LEU A 2 39.53 -1.12 -1.96
N PHE A 3 38.62 -1.95 -2.45
CA PHE A 3 37.31 -2.12 -1.81
C PHE A 3 37.54 -2.85 -0.48
N SER A 4 37.01 -2.29 0.61
CA SER A 4 37.16 -2.88 1.95
C SER A 4 36.52 -4.29 2.00
N PRO A 5 37.24 -5.33 2.49
CA PRO A 5 36.80 -6.74 2.48
C PRO A 5 35.48 -7.02 3.23
N LEU A 6 35.03 -6.09 4.07
CA LEU A 6 33.82 -6.25 4.89
C LEU A 6 32.51 -6.21 4.07
N LEU A 7 32.48 -5.52 2.93
CA LEU A 7 31.25 -5.38 2.14
C LEU A 7 30.96 -6.62 1.25
N ILE A 8 32.00 -7.38 0.92
CA ILE A 8 31.91 -8.67 0.22
C ILE A 8 31.29 -9.74 1.14
N TRP A 9 31.37 -9.54 2.46
CA TRP A 9 31.04 -10.53 3.49
C TRP A 9 29.53 -10.80 3.70
N ALA A 10 28.62 -9.97 3.18
CA ALA A 10 27.18 -10.13 3.46
C ALA A 10 26.37 -10.81 2.32
N LEU A 11 26.87 -10.80 1.08
CA LEU A 11 26.17 -11.37 -0.08
C LEU A 11 26.89 -12.59 -0.65
N ALA A 12 28.23 -12.62 -0.62
CA ALA A 12 29.00 -13.77 -1.08
C ALA A 12 29.02 -14.93 -0.08
N THR A 13 28.78 -14.66 1.21
CA THR A 13 28.91 -15.66 2.28
C THR A 13 27.67 -16.52 2.43
N ILE A 14 26.46 -16.02 2.17
CA ILE A 14 25.23 -16.83 2.23
C ILE A 14 25.27 -17.93 1.15
N ALA A 15 25.58 -17.55 -0.10
CA ALA A 15 25.66 -18.50 -1.21
C ALA A 15 26.82 -19.51 -1.06
N ARG A 16 27.96 -19.12 -0.48
CA ARG A 16 29.12 -20.02 -0.31
C ARG A 16 29.04 -20.95 0.89
N VAL A 17 28.40 -20.52 1.99
CA VAL A 17 28.28 -21.40 3.17
C VAL A 17 27.38 -22.59 2.84
N ASP A 18 26.29 -22.38 2.10
CA ASP A 18 25.36 -23.48 1.76
C ASP A 18 25.94 -24.47 0.73
N GLU A 19 26.73 -23.98 -0.23
CA GLU A 19 27.47 -24.83 -1.18
C GLU A 19 28.52 -25.72 -0.46
N LEU A 20 29.12 -25.21 0.63
CA LEU A 20 30.07 -25.95 1.48
C LEU A 20 29.40 -26.89 2.49
N THR A 21 28.18 -26.58 2.97
CA THR A 21 27.39 -27.44 3.86
C THR A 21 26.44 -28.38 3.12
N ARG A 22 26.81 -28.86 1.93
CA ARG A 22 26.17 -30.05 1.34
C ARG A 22 26.39 -31.25 2.27
N ARG A 23 25.47 -31.40 3.23
CA ARG A 23 25.24 -32.51 4.17
C ARG A 23 25.21 -33.89 3.50
N GLN A 24 25.14 -33.93 2.18
CA GLN A 24 25.25 -35.15 1.37
C GLN A 24 26.54 -35.94 1.67
N ALA A 25 27.66 -35.28 2.03
CA ALA A 25 28.89 -35.99 2.40
C ALA A 25 28.86 -36.63 3.80
N PHE A 26 27.95 -36.20 4.69
CA PHE A 26 27.86 -36.70 6.08
C PHE A 26 26.66 -37.64 6.29
N TYR A 27 25.52 -37.37 5.63
CA TYR A 27 24.29 -38.14 5.78
C TYR A 27 23.97 -39.03 4.57
N ASP A 28 24.82 -39.05 3.54
CA ASP A 28 24.64 -39.78 2.26
C ASP A 28 23.29 -39.54 1.55
N LYS A 29 22.60 -38.46 1.95
CA LYS A 29 21.34 -38.03 1.36
C LYS A 29 21.24 -36.52 1.34
N LYS A 30 20.51 -35.99 0.35
CA LYS A 30 20.14 -34.58 0.32
C LYS A 30 19.08 -34.30 1.39
N PRO A 31 19.05 -33.09 1.99
CA PRO A 31 17.96 -32.70 2.87
C PRO A 31 16.64 -32.70 2.08
N ASP A 32 15.56 -33.19 2.71
CA ASP A 32 14.22 -33.18 2.12
C ASP A 32 13.67 -31.74 2.00
N HIS A 33 14.05 -30.88 2.94
CA HIS A 33 13.74 -29.44 2.96
C HIS A 33 14.89 -28.61 3.59
N SER A 34 15.00 -27.34 3.20
CA SER A 34 15.95 -26.34 3.71
C SER A 34 15.22 -25.11 4.28
N TYR A 35 15.68 -24.62 5.43
CA TYR A 35 15.04 -23.51 6.15
C TYR A 35 16.04 -22.43 6.57
N PHE A 36 15.66 -21.16 6.44
CA PHE A 36 16.40 -20.01 6.96
C PHE A 36 15.61 -19.30 8.05
N ILE A 37 16.26 -18.93 9.15
CA ILE A 37 15.69 -18.08 10.18
C ILE A 37 16.67 -16.96 10.54
N GLY A 38 16.19 -15.73 10.56
CA GLY A 38 17.00 -14.58 10.93
C GLY A 38 16.17 -13.35 11.26
N CYS A 39 16.67 -12.54 12.20
CA CYS A 39 16.05 -11.28 12.58
C CYS A 39 16.98 -10.09 12.30
N SER A 40 16.44 -8.88 12.11
CA SER A 40 17.20 -7.65 11.85
C SER A 40 17.99 -7.70 10.53
N LEU A 41 19.33 -7.67 10.58
CA LEU A 41 20.16 -7.95 9.42
C LEU A 41 19.91 -9.35 8.86
N GLY A 42 19.69 -10.34 9.74
CA GLY A 42 19.28 -11.70 9.37
C GLY A 42 17.98 -11.74 8.58
N GLY A 43 16.97 -10.95 8.98
CA GLY A 43 15.70 -10.89 8.24
C GLY A 43 15.88 -10.34 6.82
N ARG A 44 16.73 -9.32 6.64
CA ARG A 44 17.09 -8.81 5.29
C ARG A 44 17.85 -9.87 4.49
N MET A 45 18.77 -10.59 5.11
CA MET A 45 19.52 -11.68 4.47
C MET A 45 18.58 -12.79 3.97
N GLY A 46 17.56 -13.18 4.75
CA GLY A 46 16.54 -14.14 4.31
C GLY A 46 15.74 -13.64 3.10
N ILE A 47 15.29 -12.38 3.13
CA ILE A 47 14.58 -11.78 1.97
C ILE A 47 15.51 -11.70 0.74
N LYS A 48 16.79 -11.43 0.95
CA LYS A 48 17.79 -11.34 -0.11
C LYS A 48 18.11 -12.71 -0.72
N ALA A 49 18.13 -13.76 0.10
CA ALA A 49 18.20 -15.13 -0.35
C ALA A 49 16.98 -15.49 -1.21
N ALA A 50 15.76 -15.17 -0.77
CA ALA A 50 14.56 -15.36 -1.60
C ALA A 50 14.61 -14.60 -2.94
N GLU A 51 15.23 -13.41 -2.97
CA GLU A 51 15.36 -12.58 -4.17
C GLU A 51 16.39 -13.13 -5.16
N LEU A 52 17.58 -13.49 -4.67
CA LEU A 52 18.75 -13.80 -5.53
C LEU A 52 19.05 -15.29 -5.65
N PHE A 53 18.76 -16.06 -4.60
CA PHE A 53 19.03 -17.49 -4.51
C PHE A 53 17.78 -18.28 -4.06
N PRO A 54 16.68 -18.23 -4.82
CA PRO A 54 15.43 -18.80 -4.34
C PRO A 54 15.43 -20.34 -4.20
N GLU A 55 16.53 -21.03 -4.54
CA GLU A 55 16.69 -22.49 -4.48
C GLU A 55 17.27 -22.93 -3.13
N ASP A 56 17.86 -22.00 -2.38
CA ASP A 56 18.63 -22.31 -1.17
C ASP A 56 17.71 -22.73 -0.01
N TYR A 57 16.47 -22.22 0.02
CA TYR A 57 15.53 -22.44 1.13
C TYR A 57 14.09 -22.63 0.63
N ASP A 58 13.43 -23.65 1.17
CA ASP A 58 11.99 -23.91 0.99
C ASP A 58 11.15 -23.04 1.94
N GLY A 59 11.68 -22.74 3.12
CA GLY A 59 11.01 -21.93 4.15
C GLY A 59 11.94 -20.86 4.74
N ILE A 60 11.45 -19.63 4.85
CA ILE A 60 12.21 -18.50 5.40
C ILE A 60 11.38 -17.81 6.48
N VAL A 61 11.96 -17.63 7.67
CA VAL A 61 11.45 -16.78 8.73
C VAL A 61 12.31 -15.51 8.81
N ALA A 62 11.73 -14.37 8.42
CA ALA A 62 12.40 -13.07 8.38
C ALA A 62 11.81 -12.11 9.43
N GLY A 63 12.51 -12.00 10.56
CA GLY A 63 12.16 -11.11 11.66
C GLY A 63 12.70 -9.70 11.51
N ALA A 64 11.90 -8.68 11.85
CA ALA A 64 12.25 -7.26 11.82
C ALA A 64 13.21 -6.90 10.67
N PRO A 65 12.87 -7.22 9.41
CA PRO A 65 13.86 -7.25 8.36
C PRO A 65 14.34 -5.84 8.01
N THR A 66 15.66 -5.65 7.93
CA THR A 66 16.31 -4.36 7.55
C THR A 66 16.23 -4.05 6.05
N VAL A 67 15.05 -4.23 5.44
CA VAL A 67 14.76 -3.88 4.04
C VAL A 67 14.66 -2.37 3.83
N ASP A 68 14.74 -1.91 2.57
CA ASP A 68 14.90 -0.49 2.22
C ASP A 68 16.15 0.13 2.87
N PHE A 69 17.22 -0.68 2.92
CA PHE A 69 18.39 -0.50 3.79
C PHE A 69 19.00 0.90 3.75
N ASN A 70 19.21 1.47 2.56
CA ASN A 70 19.80 2.80 2.42
C ASN A 70 18.94 3.89 3.05
N LYS A 71 17.61 3.83 2.84
CA LYS A 71 16.65 4.79 3.40
C LYS A 71 16.51 4.60 4.91
N LEU A 72 16.58 3.37 5.39
CA LEU A 72 16.65 3.06 6.82
C LEU A 72 17.90 3.67 7.48
N GLN A 73 19.09 3.54 6.88
CA GLN A 73 20.31 4.13 7.44
C GLN A 73 20.23 5.66 7.50
N GLY A 74 19.60 6.29 6.50
CA GLY A 74 19.30 7.71 6.51
C GLY A 74 18.34 8.12 7.64
N ALA A 75 17.28 7.34 7.86
CA ALA A 75 16.34 7.58 8.96
C ALA A 75 16.99 7.48 10.34
N ARG A 76 17.88 6.52 10.54
CA ARG A 76 18.65 6.36 11.78
C ARG A 76 19.60 7.53 12.03
N ALA A 77 20.26 8.02 10.99
CA ALA A 77 21.13 9.20 11.09
C ALA A 77 20.32 10.48 11.40
N PHE A 78 19.11 10.59 10.86
CA PHE A 78 18.22 11.71 11.14
C PHE A 78 17.86 11.85 12.64
N PHE A 79 17.56 10.76 13.34
CA PHE A 79 17.17 10.83 14.76
C PHE A 79 18.22 11.48 15.66
N TYR A 80 19.52 11.28 15.39
CA TYR A 80 20.61 11.93 16.11
C TYR A 80 20.52 13.46 16.10
N THR A 81 20.06 14.04 14.99
CA THR A 81 19.93 15.50 14.84
C THR A 81 18.77 16.09 15.64
N VAL A 82 17.95 15.25 16.29
CA VAL A 82 16.65 15.64 16.85
C VAL A 82 16.47 15.30 18.33
N THR A 83 17.17 14.32 18.93
CA THR A 83 16.66 13.66 20.15
C THR A 83 17.45 13.91 21.45
N GLY A 84 17.26 15.02 22.14
CA GLY A 84 17.66 15.10 23.56
C GLY A 84 16.85 14.13 24.46
N ALA A 85 17.27 13.94 25.73
CA ALA A 85 16.81 12.90 26.70
C ALA A 85 15.29 12.88 27.06
N ALA A 86 14.78 11.76 27.64
CA ALA A 86 13.38 11.28 27.43
C ALA A 86 12.70 10.33 28.49
N ASP A 87 11.35 10.13 28.38
CA ASP A 87 10.46 9.13 29.06
C ASP A 87 9.13 8.74 28.27
N GLY A 88 8.46 7.58 28.54
CA GLY A 88 7.48 6.83 27.65
C GLY A 88 6.08 6.42 28.24
N ILE A 89 5.05 5.79 27.59
CA ILE A 89 4.82 4.60 26.66
C ILE A 89 3.42 4.68 25.93
N ILE A 90 3.17 3.93 24.81
CA ILE A 90 1.84 3.72 24.12
C ILE A 90 1.61 2.26 23.56
N GLU A 91 0.34 1.78 23.48
CA GLU A 91 -0.08 0.38 23.15
C GLU A 91 -0.49 0.04 21.69
N VAL A 92 -0.97 0.97 20.84
CA VAL A 92 -1.31 0.69 19.42
C VAL A 92 -0.67 1.73 18.49
N PRO A 93 0.55 1.47 17.97
CA PRO A 93 1.35 2.47 17.24
C PRO A 93 0.63 3.08 16.03
N ASN A 94 -0.13 2.27 15.27
CA ASN A 94 -0.76 2.68 14.01
C ASN A 94 -2.01 3.56 14.22
N LYS A 95 -2.68 3.44 15.37
CA LYS A 95 -3.82 4.29 15.77
C LYS A 95 -3.39 5.46 16.64
N CYS A 96 -2.14 5.42 17.10
CA CYS A 96 -1.54 6.50 17.85
C CYS A 96 -1.08 7.61 16.90
N HIS A 97 -1.91 8.64 16.80
CA HIS A 97 -1.53 9.96 16.33
C HIS A 97 -1.17 10.79 17.55
N PHE A 98 0.00 10.50 18.13
CA PHE A 98 0.52 11.28 19.25
C PHE A 98 0.75 12.71 18.79
N ASP A 99 0.11 13.66 19.47
CA ASP A 99 0.31 15.09 19.30
C ASP A 99 1.20 15.60 20.44
N PRO A 100 2.48 15.90 20.18
CA PRO A 100 3.41 16.36 21.20
C PRO A 100 3.02 17.71 21.82
N GLN A 101 2.18 18.52 21.13
CA GLN A 101 1.71 19.81 21.64
C GLN A 101 0.92 19.67 22.95
N ALA A 102 0.29 18.51 23.17
CA ALA A 102 -0.41 18.21 24.42
C ALA A 102 0.51 18.21 25.65
N LEU A 103 1.83 18.10 25.46
CA LEU A 103 2.82 18.10 26.53
C LEU A 103 3.53 19.46 26.69
N LEU A 104 3.20 20.48 25.90
CA LEU A 104 3.87 21.79 25.98
C LEU A 104 3.67 22.42 27.36
N CYS A 105 4.77 22.85 27.99
CA CYS A 105 4.74 23.55 29.27
C CYS A 105 3.93 24.85 29.18
N LYS A 106 3.07 25.08 30.18
CA LYS A 106 2.46 26.40 30.39
C LYS A 106 3.52 27.37 30.93
N ALA A 107 3.31 28.68 30.75
CA ALA A 107 4.31 29.74 30.97
C ALA A 107 5.01 29.76 32.36
N SER A 108 4.51 29.02 33.36
CA SER A 108 5.07 28.90 34.70
C SER A 108 5.45 27.47 35.13
N GLU A 109 5.23 26.46 34.28
CA GLU A 109 5.49 25.05 34.58
C GLU A 109 6.80 24.60 33.91
N VAL A 110 7.65 23.87 34.63
CA VAL A 110 8.94 23.34 34.13
C VAL A 110 9.17 21.87 34.47
N GLN A 111 8.19 21.22 35.10
CA GLN A 111 8.23 19.80 35.49
C GLN A 111 6.99 19.07 34.98
N GLY A 112 7.17 17.86 34.46
CA GLY A 112 6.08 17.03 33.92
C GLY A 112 5.56 17.47 32.55
N CYS A 113 6.27 18.36 31.86
CA CYS A 113 5.93 18.91 30.55
C CYS A 113 7.20 19.11 29.70
N LEU A 114 7.02 19.38 28.41
CA LEU A 114 8.07 19.60 27.43
C LEU A 114 8.14 21.07 27.03
N ASN A 115 9.35 21.59 26.82
CA ASN A 115 9.51 22.90 26.22
C ASN A 115 9.24 22.87 24.71
N GLU A 116 9.12 24.04 24.08
CA GLU A 116 8.80 24.16 22.66
C GLU A 116 9.79 23.43 21.75
N ALA A 117 11.08 23.45 22.08
CA ALA A 117 12.10 22.74 21.32
C ALA A 117 11.92 21.21 21.41
N GLN A 118 11.62 20.67 22.60
CA GLN A 118 11.35 19.24 22.81
C GLN A 118 10.07 18.79 22.10
N VAL A 119 9.03 19.63 22.08
CA VAL A 119 7.80 19.37 21.32
C VAL A 119 8.10 19.29 19.81
N GLN A 120 8.81 20.27 19.26
CA GLN A 120 9.23 20.26 17.85
C GLN A 120 10.13 19.06 17.50
N GLN A 121 10.93 18.58 18.46
CA GLN A 121 11.73 17.37 18.29
C GLN A 121 10.86 16.12 18.19
N LEU A 122 9.87 15.97 19.08
CA LEU A 122 8.93 14.85 19.02
C LEU A 122 8.07 14.88 17.75
N GLU A 123 7.65 16.06 17.28
CA GLU A 123 6.93 16.21 16.01
C GLU A 123 7.72 15.63 14.84
N LYS A 124 9.04 15.90 14.81
CA LYS A 124 9.96 15.33 13.80
C LYS A 124 10.16 13.82 13.95
N ILE A 125 10.26 13.30 15.18
CA ILE A 125 10.46 11.87 15.46
C ILE A 125 9.24 11.04 15.02
N TYR A 126 8.04 11.58 15.22
CA TYR A 126 6.78 10.93 14.84
C TYR A 126 6.25 11.36 13.46
N ALA A 127 6.98 12.18 12.72
CA ALA A 127 6.73 12.43 11.31
C ALA A 127 7.51 11.44 10.41
N PRO A 128 7.02 11.18 9.18
CA PRO A 128 7.83 10.53 8.16
C PRO A 128 9.09 11.34 7.88
N TYR A 129 10.20 10.65 7.61
CA TYR A 129 11.41 11.31 7.12
C TYR A 129 11.33 11.44 5.60
N GLU A 130 11.40 12.68 5.09
CA GLU A 130 11.19 13.02 3.69
C GLU A 130 12.36 13.84 3.14
N PHE A 131 12.53 13.78 1.81
CA PHE A 131 13.39 14.72 1.11
C PHE A 131 12.77 16.13 1.08
N PRO A 132 13.55 17.20 0.82
CA PRO A 132 13.00 18.56 0.70
C PRO A 132 11.92 18.73 -0.38
N ASP A 133 11.85 17.82 -1.36
CA ASP A 133 10.81 17.79 -2.41
C ASP A 133 9.56 16.99 -2.02
N GLY A 134 9.48 16.50 -0.78
CA GLY A 134 8.36 15.72 -0.25
C GLY A 134 8.37 14.24 -0.66
N GLU A 135 9.43 13.74 -1.32
CA GLU A 135 9.54 12.29 -1.55
C GLU A 135 9.86 11.57 -0.23
N PRO A 136 9.09 10.53 0.16
CA PRO A 136 9.31 9.81 1.41
C PRO A 136 10.60 8.98 1.39
N ILE A 137 11.48 9.27 2.35
CA ILE A 137 12.67 8.47 2.65
C ILE A 137 12.21 7.26 3.48
N PHE A 138 11.79 7.47 4.72
CA PHE A 138 11.47 6.38 5.63
C PHE A 138 10.28 6.72 6.54
N PRO A 139 9.48 5.74 6.98
CA PRO A 139 8.36 5.99 7.88
C PRO A 139 8.80 6.51 9.26
N ARG A 140 7.85 7.12 9.98
CA ARG A 140 8.01 7.57 11.37
C ARG A 140 8.41 6.44 12.34
N LEU A 141 8.92 6.80 13.51
CA LEU A 141 9.16 5.84 14.60
C LEU A 141 7.84 5.24 15.12
N ASN A 142 7.88 4.01 15.66
CA ASN A 142 6.75 3.40 16.35
C ASN A 142 6.44 4.17 17.65
N PRO A 143 5.22 4.72 17.84
CA PRO A 143 4.79 5.09 19.20
C PRO A 143 4.78 3.86 20.12
N GLY A 144 5.23 4.02 21.36
CA GLY A 144 5.45 2.95 22.33
C GLY A 144 6.88 2.40 22.40
N ALA A 145 7.78 2.85 21.53
CA ALA A 145 9.17 2.40 21.52
C ALA A 145 10.09 3.22 22.45
N GLU A 146 9.58 4.31 23.03
CA GLU A 146 10.36 5.40 23.64
C GLU A 146 11.31 4.86 24.71
N LYS A 147 10.81 4.02 25.63
CA LYS A 147 11.59 3.50 26.77
C LYS A 147 12.91 2.84 26.39
N ARG A 148 13.00 2.18 25.23
CA ARG A 148 14.26 1.58 24.76
C ARG A 148 14.89 2.35 23.60
N ALA A 149 14.12 3.20 22.92
CA ALA A 149 14.64 4.04 21.85
C ALA A 149 15.64 5.06 22.43
N VAL A 150 15.40 5.54 23.66
CA VAL A 150 16.21 6.55 24.35
C VAL A 150 17.58 6.02 24.78
N ASP A 151 17.70 4.72 25.03
CA ASP A 151 19.00 4.07 25.26
C ASP A 151 19.77 3.80 23.95
N ARG A 152 19.15 4.07 22.79
CA ARG A 152 19.68 3.74 21.46
C ARG A 152 19.49 4.88 20.47
N LEU A 153 18.45 4.82 19.63
CA LEU A 153 18.21 5.77 18.52
C LEU A 153 18.08 7.22 19.00
N LEU A 154 17.55 7.43 20.21
CA LEU A 154 17.24 8.74 20.78
C LEU A 154 18.19 9.12 21.93
N SER A 155 19.37 8.48 22.01
CA SER A 155 20.34 8.66 23.10
C SER A 155 21.17 9.94 23.02
N GLY A 156 21.02 10.72 21.94
CA GLY A 156 21.89 11.86 21.64
C GLY A 156 23.30 11.45 21.21
N LEU A 157 23.52 10.19 20.82
CA LEU A 157 24.76 9.70 20.22
C LEU A 157 24.53 9.21 18.78
N PRO A 158 25.49 9.40 17.84
CA PRO A 158 25.36 8.90 16.49
C PRO A 158 25.22 7.37 16.44
N PHE A 159 24.29 6.86 15.65
CA PHE A 159 24.11 5.43 15.50
C PHE A 159 25.27 4.82 14.70
N THR A 160 26.15 4.05 15.36
CA THR A 160 27.42 3.56 14.81
C THR A 160 27.27 2.95 13.41
N ASN A 161 26.27 2.10 13.20
CA ASN A 161 26.05 1.45 11.89
C ASN A 161 25.78 2.45 10.76
N SER A 162 25.07 3.55 11.04
CA SER A 162 24.83 4.62 10.06
C SER A 162 26.12 5.39 9.79
N VAL A 163 26.90 5.68 10.83
CA VAL A 163 28.18 6.38 10.70
C VAL A 163 29.15 5.58 9.82
N GLU A 164 29.31 4.29 10.10
CA GLU A 164 30.19 3.42 9.31
C GLU A 164 29.70 3.24 7.88
N TRP A 165 28.38 3.15 7.67
CA TRP A 165 27.79 3.11 6.33
C TRP A 165 28.16 4.34 5.49
N PHE A 166 27.97 5.54 6.05
CA PHE A 166 28.28 6.76 5.33
C PHE A 166 29.79 6.97 5.16
N ARG A 167 30.61 6.71 6.19
CA ARG A 167 32.07 6.81 6.11
C ARG A 167 32.65 5.85 5.08
N TYR A 168 32.35 4.56 5.19
CA TYR A 168 33.11 3.54 4.48
C TYR A 168 32.47 3.06 3.19
N VAL A 169 31.16 3.29 2.99
CA VAL A 169 30.46 2.80 1.80
C VAL A 169 29.97 3.94 0.92
N VAL A 170 29.32 4.96 1.48
CA VAL A 170 28.73 6.04 0.68
C VAL A 170 29.78 7.06 0.25
N LEU A 171 30.61 7.52 1.20
CA LEU A 171 31.56 8.61 0.99
C LEU A 171 33.00 8.13 0.78
N SER A 172 33.33 6.92 1.22
CA SER A 172 34.72 6.44 1.29
C SER A 172 35.65 7.43 2.02
N ASN A 173 35.12 8.09 3.05
CA ASN A 173 35.80 9.11 3.84
C ASN A 173 35.71 8.78 5.35
N PRO A 174 36.76 8.22 5.97
CA PRO A 174 36.77 7.91 7.40
C PRO A 174 36.71 9.14 8.30
N ALA A 175 37.07 10.33 7.78
CA ALA A 175 37.06 11.58 8.53
C ALA A 175 35.68 12.28 8.55
N TRP A 176 34.70 11.80 7.78
CA TRP A 176 33.34 12.35 7.77
C TRP A 176 32.70 12.28 9.16
N GLN A 177 32.03 13.34 9.57
CA GLN A 177 31.39 13.44 10.87
C GLN A 177 29.86 13.33 10.73
N PRO A 178 29.18 12.60 11.61
CA PRO A 178 27.72 12.41 11.54
C PRO A 178 26.91 13.71 11.65
N GLU A 179 27.48 14.76 12.23
CA GLU A 179 26.93 16.11 12.32
C GLU A 179 26.77 16.76 10.93
N ASP A 180 27.58 16.34 9.95
CA ASP A 180 27.52 16.81 8.56
C ASP A 180 26.46 16.06 7.72
N TYR A 181 25.63 15.23 8.36
CA TYR A 181 24.60 14.47 7.67
C TYR A 181 23.52 15.36 7.04
N THR A 182 23.21 15.08 5.78
CA THR A 182 22.06 15.66 5.07
C THR A 182 21.30 14.57 4.33
N SER A 183 20.00 14.79 4.09
CA SER A 183 19.17 13.85 3.33
C SER A 183 19.73 13.59 1.92
N ALA A 184 20.50 14.50 1.33
CA ALA A 184 21.17 14.31 0.04
C ALA A 184 22.11 13.08 0.02
N LEU A 185 22.72 12.73 1.16
CA LEU A 185 23.55 11.53 1.28
C LEU A 185 22.74 10.24 1.07
N VAL A 186 21.42 10.25 1.35
CA VAL A 186 20.55 9.11 1.04
C VAL A 186 20.39 8.91 -0.46
N ARG A 187 20.29 10.00 -1.25
CA ARG A 187 20.28 9.91 -2.72
C ARG A 187 21.60 9.38 -3.26
N THR A 188 22.70 9.79 -2.64
CA THR A 188 24.04 9.29 -2.98
C THR A 188 24.13 7.78 -2.71
N ALA A 189 23.69 7.32 -1.53
CA ALA A 189 23.64 5.90 -1.19
C ALA A 189 22.73 5.09 -2.16
N GLU A 190 21.57 5.65 -2.53
CA GLU A 190 20.64 5.08 -3.51
C GLU A 190 21.18 5.09 -4.94
N ALA A 191 22.13 5.96 -5.29
CA ALA A 191 22.77 5.99 -6.60
C ALA A 191 23.88 4.93 -6.70
N ILE A 192 24.67 4.73 -5.64
CA ILE A 192 25.76 3.74 -5.60
C ILE A 192 25.21 2.31 -5.68
N LYS A 193 24.05 2.03 -5.07
CA LYS A 193 23.36 0.71 -5.07
C LYS A 193 24.30 -0.49 -4.91
N PRO A 194 25.20 -0.49 -3.91
CA PRO A 194 26.23 -1.51 -3.83
C PRO A 194 25.55 -2.88 -3.73
N PHE A 195 25.71 -3.70 -4.77
CA PHE A 195 25.14 -5.05 -4.90
C PHE A 195 23.63 -5.14 -4.60
N ASN A 196 22.87 -4.09 -4.94
CA ASN A 196 21.44 -3.99 -4.62
C ASN A 196 21.13 -4.24 -3.12
N ILE A 197 21.99 -3.75 -2.22
CA ILE A 197 21.85 -3.93 -0.76
C ILE A 197 20.50 -3.44 -0.22
N ARG A 198 19.85 -2.51 -0.93
CA ARG A 198 18.53 -1.97 -0.60
C ARG A 198 17.52 -3.08 -0.27
N THR A 199 17.62 -4.23 -0.95
CA THR A 199 16.81 -5.43 -0.67
C THR A 199 15.32 -5.06 -0.57
N TYR A 200 14.80 -4.44 -1.62
CA TYR A 200 13.43 -3.91 -1.64
C TYR A 200 12.67 -4.32 -2.92
N PRO A 201 12.59 -5.63 -3.20
CA PRO A 201 11.97 -6.16 -4.41
C PRO A 201 10.47 -5.81 -4.48
N ARG A 202 9.92 -5.83 -5.70
CA ARG A 202 8.46 -5.72 -5.92
C ARG A 202 7.77 -7.08 -5.94
N THR A 203 8.47 -8.14 -6.32
CA THR A 203 7.97 -9.51 -6.45
C THR A 203 9.11 -10.49 -6.17
N LEU A 204 8.78 -11.74 -5.82
CA LEU A 204 9.73 -12.84 -5.64
C LEU A 204 9.37 -14.04 -6.55
N PRO A 205 9.45 -13.87 -7.88
CA PRO A 205 8.87 -14.83 -8.83
C PRO A 205 9.51 -16.22 -8.77
N GLY A 206 10.85 -16.29 -8.61
CA GLY A 206 11.56 -17.58 -8.49
C GLY A 206 11.21 -18.34 -7.22
N PHE A 207 11.20 -17.65 -6.08
CA PHE A 207 10.84 -18.22 -4.78
C PHE A 207 9.41 -18.76 -4.79
N ARG A 208 8.48 -17.97 -5.33
CA ARG A 208 7.08 -18.37 -5.49
C ARG A 208 6.91 -19.54 -6.45
N ALA A 209 7.56 -19.52 -7.62
CA ALA A 209 7.39 -20.53 -8.65
C ALA A 209 7.74 -21.94 -8.15
N ARG A 210 8.64 -22.04 -7.17
CA ARG A 210 9.05 -23.29 -6.53
C ARG A 210 8.26 -23.65 -5.28
N GLY A 211 7.28 -22.84 -4.90
CA GLY A 211 6.44 -23.09 -3.73
C GLY A 211 7.02 -22.63 -2.40
N GLY A 212 8.13 -21.87 -2.40
CA GLY A 212 8.79 -21.38 -1.20
C GLY A 212 7.85 -20.56 -0.31
N LYS A 213 8.06 -20.62 1.01
CA LYS A 213 7.21 -19.97 2.03
C LYS A 213 8.01 -18.99 2.87
N LEU A 214 7.47 -17.78 3.04
CA LEU A 214 8.09 -16.67 3.76
C LEU A 214 7.18 -16.21 4.89
N ILE A 215 7.60 -16.40 6.15
CA ILE A 215 6.97 -15.78 7.31
C ILE A 215 7.75 -14.52 7.65
N THR A 216 7.09 -13.37 7.63
CA THR A 216 7.67 -12.10 8.08
C THR A 216 7.05 -11.73 9.42
N TYR A 217 7.84 -11.25 10.39
CA TYR A 217 7.29 -10.70 11.63
C TYR A 217 8.04 -9.43 12.05
N HIS A 218 7.40 -8.54 12.81
CA HIS A 218 8.04 -7.32 13.31
C HIS A 218 7.48 -6.93 14.68
N GLY A 219 8.33 -6.42 15.58
CA GLY A 219 7.88 -5.96 16.90
C GLY A 219 7.11 -4.65 16.82
N GLY A 220 5.92 -4.60 17.41
CA GLY A 220 5.10 -3.39 17.45
C GLY A 220 5.71 -2.25 18.28
N GLN A 221 6.66 -2.56 19.16
CA GLN A 221 7.42 -1.57 19.94
C GLN A 221 8.91 -1.64 19.62
N ASP A 222 9.26 -2.10 18.41
CA ASP A 222 10.65 -2.15 17.98
C ASP A 222 11.26 -0.74 18.00
N GLN A 223 12.30 -0.60 18.81
CA GLN A 223 12.99 0.64 19.13
C GLN A 223 14.20 0.92 18.25
N GLN A 224 14.52 0.02 17.31
CA GLN A 224 15.67 0.15 16.40
C GLN A 224 15.25 0.22 14.94
N LEU A 225 14.10 -0.38 14.62
CA LEU A 225 13.47 -0.43 13.32
C LEU A 225 11.98 -0.18 13.49
N THR A 226 11.44 0.74 12.70
CA THR A 226 9.99 0.96 12.72
C THR A 226 9.26 -0.16 11.98
N GLN A 227 8.17 -0.67 12.57
CA GLN A 227 7.38 -1.75 11.97
C GLN A 227 6.72 -1.27 10.67
N PHE A 228 6.44 0.04 10.59
CA PHE A 228 5.90 0.71 9.41
C PHE A 228 6.80 0.52 8.17
N GLY A 229 8.10 0.28 8.36
CA GLY A 229 9.01 -0.07 7.27
C GLY A 229 8.70 -1.44 6.66
N THR A 230 8.37 -2.43 7.50
CA THR A 230 7.95 -3.76 7.04
C THR A 230 6.53 -3.75 6.48
N GLU A 231 5.62 -2.96 7.05
CA GLU A 231 4.28 -2.75 6.47
C GLU A 231 4.39 -2.16 5.04
N ARG A 232 5.16 -1.08 4.87
CA ARG A 232 5.41 -0.45 3.57
C ARG A 232 6.02 -1.44 2.57
N PHE A 233 6.90 -2.34 3.03
CA PHE A 233 7.49 -3.40 2.21
C PHE A 233 6.47 -4.44 1.75
N VAL A 234 5.67 -4.98 2.68
CA VAL A 234 4.66 -5.99 2.41
C VAL A 234 3.57 -5.43 1.50
N GLU A 235 3.12 -4.20 1.73
CA GLU A 235 2.20 -3.49 0.83
C GLU A 235 2.78 -3.34 -0.57
N ARG A 236 4.07 -2.99 -0.69
CA ARG A 236 4.74 -2.89 -1.97
C ARG A 236 4.77 -4.22 -2.71
N MET A 237 5.07 -5.32 -2.01
CA MET A 237 5.04 -6.66 -2.62
C MET A 237 3.62 -7.08 -2.99
N ALA A 238 2.63 -6.76 -2.16
CA ALA A 238 1.23 -7.09 -2.44
C ALA A 238 0.72 -6.36 -3.68
N ARG A 239 1.15 -5.11 -3.90
CA ARG A 239 0.89 -4.35 -5.13
C ARG A 239 1.64 -4.89 -6.35
N GLY A 240 2.80 -5.53 -6.14
CA GLY A 240 3.60 -6.13 -7.21
C GLY A 240 3.14 -7.54 -7.60
N ASP A 241 2.58 -8.29 -6.64
CA ASP A 241 2.08 -9.65 -6.82
C ASP A 241 0.79 -9.85 -6.01
N GLY A 242 -0.35 -9.89 -6.69
CA GLY A 242 -1.66 -10.11 -6.07
C GLY A 242 -1.82 -11.49 -5.40
N ARG A 243 -0.84 -12.39 -5.57
CA ARG A 243 -0.79 -13.71 -4.92
C ARG A 243 0.25 -13.77 -3.81
N LEU A 244 0.69 -12.62 -3.28
CA LEU A 244 1.64 -12.56 -2.16
C LEU A 244 1.22 -13.45 -0.99
N GLY A 245 -0.08 -13.49 -0.66
CA GLY A 245 -0.61 -14.30 0.44
C GLY A 245 -0.41 -15.82 0.30
N ASP A 246 -0.12 -16.33 -0.90
CA ASP A 246 0.14 -17.75 -1.15
C ASP A 246 1.50 -18.21 -0.60
N TYR A 247 2.44 -17.26 -0.46
CA TYR A 247 3.83 -17.54 -0.10
C TYR A 247 4.41 -16.58 0.93
N ASN A 248 3.74 -15.49 1.29
CA ASN A 248 4.15 -14.60 2.37
C ASN A 248 3.02 -14.30 3.35
N ARG A 249 3.32 -14.42 4.64
CA ARG A 249 2.44 -14.01 5.74
C ARG A 249 3.22 -13.08 6.67
N TYR A 250 2.69 -11.88 6.91
CA TYR A 250 3.30 -10.89 7.80
C TYR A 250 2.55 -10.80 9.13
N PHE A 251 3.27 -10.81 10.25
CA PHE A 251 2.75 -10.75 11.61
C PHE A 251 3.36 -9.57 12.39
N PRO A 252 2.62 -8.48 12.64
CA PRO A 252 3.00 -7.49 13.66
C PRO A 252 2.81 -8.10 15.06
N ILE A 253 3.87 -8.12 15.85
CA ILE A 253 3.90 -8.74 17.18
C ILE A 253 3.78 -7.64 18.22
N LEU A 254 2.58 -7.45 18.75
CA LEU A 254 2.29 -6.35 19.66
C LEU A 254 3.06 -6.52 20.97
N GLY A 255 3.62 -5.42 21.46
CA GLY A 255 4.42 -5.40 22.69
C GLY A 255 5.75 -6.15 22.60
N MET A 256 6.24 -6.47 21.39
CA MET A 256 7.59 -6.97 21.18
C MET A 256 8.54 -5.81 20.83
N PHE A 257 9.72 -5.80 21.46
CA PHE A 257 10.84 -4.91 21.11
C PHE A 257 11.61 -5.44 19.88
N HIS A 258 12.81 -4.91 19.62
CA HIS A 258 13.64 -5.38 18.53
C HIS A 258 13.97 -6.88 18.67
N CYS A 259 13.40 -7.69 17.78
CA CYS A 259 13.53 -9.15 17.66
C CYS A 259 13.02 -10.02 18.81
N ASN A 260 13.03 -9.54 20.05
CA ASN A 260 12.68 -10.28 21.26
C ASN A 260 12.34 -9.29 22.37
N ALA A 261 12.00 -9.80 23.55
CA ALA A 261 11.63 -9.03 24.73
C ALA A 261 10.43 -8.10 24.49
N GLY A 262 9.99 -7.45 25.56
CA GLY A 262 8.89 -6.49 25.53
C GLY A 262 7.75 -6.88 26.46
N PRO A 263 6.81 -5.96 26.67
CA PRO A 263 5.68 -6.18 27.59
C PRO A 263 4.58 -7.08 27.01
N GLY A 264 4.64 -7.44 25.73
CA GLY A 264 3.62 -8.27 25.06
C GLY A 264 3.93 -9.77 25.03
N ALA A 265 3.11 -10.54 24.31
CA ALA A 265 3.31 -11.98 24.08
C ALA A 265 4.34 -12.22 22.97
N TRP A 266 5.60 -11.88 23.22
CA TRP A 266 6.65 -11.76 22.18
C TRP A 266 7.42 -13.06 21.86
N VAL A 267 7.27 -14.11 22.67
CA VAL A 267 8.01 -15.36 22.48
C VAL A 267 7.32 -16.18 21.38
N LEU A 268 8.01 -16.34 20.25
CA LEU A 268 7.57 -17.09 19.07
C LEU A 268 8.63 -18.13 18.65
N ASP A 269 9.58 -18.44 19.53
CA ASP A 269 10.81 -19.19 19.28
C ASP A 269 11.77 -18.67 18.20
N GLN A 270 11.69 -17.38 17.89
CA GLN A 270 12.47 -16.74 16.85
C GLN A 270 14.01 -16.73 17.06
N GLY A 271 14.49 -17.28 18.17
CA GLY A 271 15.90 -17.43 18.53
C GLY A 271 16.17 -18.60 19.48
N GLY A 272 15.32 -19.63 19.51
CA GLY A 272 15.47 -20.79 20.42
C GLY A 272 15.00 -20.53 21.87
N ASN A 273 14.32 -19.40 22.11
CA ASN A 273 13.89 -18.97 23.44
C ASN A 273 12.61 -19.66 23.92
N ALA A 274 11.83 -20.31 23.05
CA ALA A 274 10.58 -20.95 23.43
C ALA A 274 10.83 -22.14 24.37
N ALA A 275 11.82 -22.97 24.06
CA ALA A 275 12.22 -24.07 24.94
C ALA A 275 12.65 -23.57 26.32
N ALA A 276 13.40 -22.46 26.38
CA ALA A 276 13.80 -21.81 27.64
C ALA A 276 12.62 -21.18 28.40
N ALA A 277 11.54 -20.84 27.69
CA ALA A 277 10.29 -20.30 28.26
C ALA A 277 9.22 -21.38 28.53
N GLY A 278 9.55 -22.67 28.37
CA GLY A 278 8.60 -23.78 28.58
C GLY A 278 7.52 -23.91 27.49
N ILE A 279 7.74 -23.30 26.33
CA ILE A 279 6.84 -23.35 25.17
C ILE A 279 7.28 -24.52 24.27
N GLY A 280 6.33 -25.36 23.88
CA GLY A 280 6.55 -26.53 23.02
C GLY A 280 7.01 -26.15 21.60
N PHE A 281 7.57 -27.13 20.88
CA PHE A 281 7.88 -26.98 19.45
C PHE A 281 6.65 -27.36 18.62
N ASP A 282 5.62 -26.51 18.63
CA ASP A 282 4.38 -26.70 17.86
C ASP A 282 4.09 -25.51 16.95
N ALA A 283 3.34 -25.76 15.87
CA ALA A 283 3.07 -24.78 14.81
C ALA A 283 2.29 -23.53 15.28
N GLU A 284 1.58 -23.61 16.39
CA GLU A 284 0.75 -22.52 16.90
C GLU A 284 1.57 -21.53 17.74
N SER A 285 2.61 -22.01 18.42
CA SER A 285 3.40 -21.23 19.38
C SER A 285 4.85 -20.99 18.97
N ASN A 286 5.32 -21.64 17.91
CA ASN A 286 6.70 -21.57 17.43
C ASN A 286 6.75 -21.23 15.93
N VAL A 287 7.37 -20.10 15.56
CA VAL A 287 7.40 -19.59 14.19
C VAL A 287 8.23 -20.46 13.25
N LEU A 288 9.26 -21.15 13.76
CA LEU A 288 10.04 -22.09 12.99
C LEU A 288 9.24 -23.38 12.77
N ALA A 289 8.58 -23.88 13.81
CA ALA A 289 7.66 -25.00 13.68
C ALA A 289 6.48 -24.64 12.75
N ALA A 290 5.98 -23.40 12.77
CA ALA A 290 4.94 -22.91 11.86
C ALA A 290 5.43 -22.87 10.40
N ALA A 291 6.71 -22.54 10.16
CA ALA A 291 7.31 -22.59 8.83
C ALA A 291 7.45 -24.04 8.33
N VAL A 292 7.79 -24.97 9.22
CA VAL A 292 7.82 -26.42 8.94
C VAL A 292 6.40 -26.99 8.75
N ALA A 293 5.45 -26.56 9.58
CA ALA A 293 4.07 -27.03 9.60
C ALA A 293 3.18 -26.38 8.52
N TRP A 294 3.60 -25.24 7.94
CA TRP A 294 3.05 -24.78 6.65
C TRP A 294 3.23 -25.86 5.56
N PHE A 295 4.00 -26.91 5.82
CA PHE A 295 4.06 -28.12 5.02
C PHE A 295 3.40 -29.37 5.63
N VAL A 296 3.05 -29.45 6.94
CA VAL A 296 2.32 -30.59 7.59
C VAL A 296 1.66 -30.21 8.95
N ASP A 297 0.44 -30.70 9.25
CA ASP A 297 -0.49 -30.33 10.38
C ASP A 297 -0.17 -30.82 11.84
N ASP A 298 -0.72 -30.03 12.80
CA ASP A 298 -1.23 -30.23 14.20
C ASP A 298 -0.37 -30.43 15.49
N ALA A 299 -0.90 -29.82 16.59
CA ALA A 299 -0.36 -29.43 17.93
C ALA A 299 -0.37 -30.50 19.08
N PRO A 300 0.29 -30.36 20.29
CA PRO A 300 -0.28 -29.71 21.51
C PRO A 300 0.63 -29.29 22.75
N ALA A 301 0.15 -28.29 23.54
CA ALA A 301 0.10 -28.00 25.01
C ALA A 301 1.18 -28.33 26.12
N LYS A 302 1.60 -27.26 26.87
CA LYS A 302 1.68 -27.02 28.37
C LYS A 302 2.93 -26.15 28.77
N GLY A 303 2.92 -24.92 29.31
CA GLY A 303 1.93 -23.90 29.70
C GLY A 303 2.62 -22.52 29.92
N ILE A 304 1.86 -21.41 29.91
CA ILE A 304 2.27 -20.01 29.58
C ILE A 304 1.56 -18.97 30.48
N ASP A 305 2.18 -17.82 30.86
CA ASP A 305 1.55 -16.73 31.68
C ASP A 305 0.32 -16.12 30.98
N PHE A 306 0.45 -15.76 29.70
CA PHE A 306 -0.68 -15.54 28.81
C PHE A 306 -0.28 -15.75 27.35
N GLN A 307 -1.18 -16.32 26.56
CA GLN A 307 -1.00 -16.48 25.12
C GLN A 307 -1.82 -15.45 24.36
N ARG A 308 -1.35 -15.06 23.18
CA ARG A 308 -2.12 -14.22 22.27
C ARG A 308 -1.87 -14.61 20.82
N ASP A 309 -2.95 -14.90 20.11
CA ASP A 309 -2.92 -15.20 18.67
C ASP A 309 -2.66 -13.94 17.85
N HIS A 310 -1.40 -13.62 17.56
CA HIS A 310 -1.03 -12.48 16.72
C HIS A 310 -1.72 -12.54 15.35
N CYS A 311 -2.36 -11.44 14.95
CA CYS A 311 -3.07 -11.36 13.68
C CYS A 311 -2.09 -11.30 12.51
N ALA A 312 -2.30 -12.14 11.50
CA ALA A 312 -1.70 -11.90 10.19
C ALA A 312 -2.24 -10.58 9.60
N TRP A 313 -1.33 -9.70 9.20
CA TRP A 313 -1.65 -8.48 8.46
C TRP A 313 -2.46 -8.84 7.19
N PRO A 314 -3.51 -8.07 6.83
CA PRO A 314 -3.85 -6.74 7.37
C PRO A 314 -4.76 -6.75 8.60
N ARG A 315 -5.12 -7.91 9.18
CA ARG A 315 -6.04 -7.94 10.35
C ARG A 315 -5.37 -7.32 11.57
N GLN A 316 -6.17 -6.63 12.38
CA GLN A 316 -5.76 -6.02 13.64
C GLN A 316 -6.33 -6.81 14.83
N GLN A 317 -5.67 -6.70 15.98
CA GLN A 317 -6.25 -7.15 17.24
C GLN A 317 -6.98 -5.98 17.90
N THR A 318 -8.20 -6.23 18.37
CA THR A 318 -9.01 -5.25 19.09
C THR A 318 -9.43 -5.85 20.42
N PHE A 319 -9.08 -5.19 21.52
CA PHE A 319 -9.54 -5.54 22.86
C PHE A 319 -11.03 -5.27 22.98
N LEU A 320 -11.80 -6.27 23.43
CA LEU A 320 -13.25 -6.20 23.59
C LEU A 320 -13.69 -5.83 25.02
N GLY A 321 -12.75 -5.78 25.97
CA GLY A 321 -13.02 -5.62 27.41
C GLY A 321 -12.75 -6.91 28.21
N GLY A 322 -12.67 -6.78 29.55
CA GLY A 322 -12.41 -7.89 30.47
C GLY A 322 -10.93 -8.03 30.87
N ASP A 323 -10.47 -9.26 31.09
CA ASP A 323 -9.07 -9.55 31.45
C ASP A 323 -8.20 -9.63 30.18
N TYR A 324 -7.29 -8.66 30.01
CA TYR A 324 -6.45 -8.54 28.82
C TYR A 324 -5.48 -9.71 28.60
N LYS A 325 -5.25 -10.55 29.62
CA LYS A 325 -4.43 -11.77 29.50
C LYS A 325 -5.16 -12.91 28.80
N LYS A 326 -6.50 -12.87 28.71
CA LYS A 326 -7.29 -13.96 28.15
C LYS A 326 -7.48 -13.80 26.63
N PRO A 327 -7.21 -14.82 25.79
CA PRO A 327 -7.42 -14.74 24.33
C PRO A 327 -8.84 -14.31 23.94
N GLU A 328 -9.87 -14.75 24.68
CA GLU A 328 -11.28 -14.42 24.44
C GLU A 328 -11.63 -12.94 24.64
N SER A 329 -10.79 -12.17 25.34
CA SER A 329 -10.96 -10.71 25.48
C SER A 329 -10.49 -9.92 24.24
N TRP A 330 -10.05 -10.61 23.18
CA TRP A 330 -9.53 -10.02 21.96
C TRP A 330 -10.27 -10.53 20.71
N SER A 331 -10.68 -9.62 19.83
CA SER A 331 -11.16 -9.97 18.49
C SER A 331 -10.07 -9.77 17.45
N ARG A 332 -10.06 -10.66 16.45
CA ARG A 332 -9.27 -10.53 15.23
C ARG A 332 -10.12 -9.85 14.18
N SER A 333 -10.19 -8.52 14.27
CA SER A 333 -10.98 -7.72 13.36
C SER A 333 -10.08 -7.18 12.24
N PRO A 334 -10.54 -7.14 10.99
CA PRO A 334 -9.94 -6.21 10.02
C PRO A 334 -9.85 -4.79 10.65
N PRO A 335 -8.82 -3.96 10.37
CA PRO A 335 -8.82 -2.53 10.69
C PRO A 335 -10.21 -1.90 10.47
N PRO A 336 -10.67 -0.97 11.31
CA PRO A 336 -11.88 -0.18 11.01
C PRO A 336 -11.69 0.47 9.63
N GLY A 337 -12.58 0.18 8.67
CA GLY A 337 -12.43 0.61 7.28
C GLY A 337 -11.62 -0.33 6.38
N SER A 338 -11.17 -1.48 6.88
CA SER A 338 -10.79 -2.61 6.04
C SER A 338 -11.83 -3.71 6.26
N ARG A 339 -12.37 -4.28 5.20
CA ARG A 339 -12.85 -5.66 5.21
C ARG A 339 -12.05 -6.39 4.15
N ARG A 340 -11.90 -7.71 4.35
CA ARG A 340 -11.18 -8.66 3.49
C ARG A 340 -11.09 -8.18 2.04
N ILE A 341 -9.90 -7.84 1.55
CA ILE A 341 -9.61 -8.29 0.20
C ILE A 341 -9.33 -9.78 0.34
N SER A 342 -10.37 -10.59 0.19
CA SER A 342 -10.15 -12.01 -0.05
C SER A 342 -9.58 -12.13 -1.46
N TRP A 343 -8.27 -11.99 -1.60
CA TRP A 343 -7.53 -12.57 -2.73
C TRP A 343 -7.33 -14.08 -2.49
N THR A 344 -8.29 -14.78 -1.88
CA THR A 344 -8.50 -16.13 -2.34
C THR A 344 -9.08 -15.97 -3.73
N ALA A 345 -8.28 -16.31 -4.73
CA ALA A 345 -8.85 -16.97 -5.89
C ALA A 345 -9.53 -18.26 -5.37
N ARG A 346 -10.69 -18.14 -4.71
CA ARG A 346 -11.80 -18.97 -5.15
C ARG A 346 -11.93 -18.57 -6.60
N ARG A 347 -11.36 -19.39 -7.48
CA ARG A 347 -12.17 -19.87 -8.59
C ARG A 347 -13.52 -20.25 -7.97
N THR A 348 -14.42 -19.29 -7.84
CA THR A 348 -15.78 -19.60 -8.22
C THR A 348 -15.61 -20.09 -9.65
N LYS A 349 -15.74 -21.41 -9.82
CA LYS A 349 -16.30 -21.94 -11.04
C LYS A 349 -17.53 -21.07 -11.32
N GLY A 350 -17.38 -20.10 -12.22
CA GLY A 350 -18.32 -19.00 -12.38
C GLY A 350 -17.69 -17.60 -12.48
N SER A 351 -16.58 -17.42 -13.21
CA SER A 351 -16.51 -16.17 -13.97
C SER A 351 -17.66 -16.27 -14.95
N SER A 352 -18.71 -15.48 -14.76
CA SER A 352 -19.64 -15.23 -15.85
C SER A 352 -18.80 -14.90 -17.08
N THR A 353 -18.98 -15.64 -18.17
CA THR A 353 -18.28 -15.39 -19.44
C THR A 353 -18.74 -14.08 -20.09
N THR A 354 -19.73 -13.43 -19.47
CA THR A 354 -20.48 -12.28 -19.97
C THR A 354 -20.68 -11.20 -18.89
N MET A 355 -20.92 -9.95 -19.29
CA MET A 355 -20.95 -8.79 -18.39
C MET A 355 -22.03 -7.78 -18.79
N LYS A 356 -22.77 -7.25 -17.80
CA LYS A 356 -23.65 -6.08 -17.94
C LYS A 356 -22.95 -4.84 -17.36
N MET A 357 -22.76 -3.81 -18.18
CA MET A 357 -22.01 -2.59 -17.84
C MET A 357 -22.92 -1.36 -17.79
N ILE A 358 -22.80 -0.55 -16.74
CA ILE A 358 -23.37 0.80 -16.66
C ILE A 358 -22.32 1.82 -17.08
N VAL A 359 -22.69 2.78 -17.93
CA VAL A 359 -21.84 3.92 -18.30
C VAL A 359 -22.62 5.20 -18.04
N THR A 360 -22.23 5.96 -17.00
CA THR A 360 -22.87 7.25 -16.69
C THR A 360 -22.12 8.39 -17.35
N GLY A 361 -22.82 9.48 -17.67
CA GLY A 361 -22.26 10.53 -18.52
C GLY A 361 -22.13 10.08 -19.98
N ALA A 362 -23.01 9.16 -20.40
CA ALA A 362 -22.97 8.46 -21.68
C ALA A 362 -22.97 9.36 -22.93
N SER A 363 -23.55 10.56 -22.85
CA SER A 363 -23.52 11.55 -23.93
C SER A 363 -22.26 12.44 -23.97
N GLY A 364 -21.35 12.26 -23.00
CA GLY A 364 -20.11 13.02 -22.90
C GLY A 364 -18.98 12.44 -23.76
N PHE A 365 -17.95 13.25 -23.99
CA PHE A 365 -16.82 12.93 -24.88
C PHE A 365 -16.12 11.60 -24.56
N VAL A 366 -15.91 11.28 -23.27
CA VAL A 366 -15.33 10.00 -22.85
C VAL A 366 -16.38 8.89 -22.79
N GLY A 367 -17.59 9.23 -22.33
CA GLY A 367 -18.70 8.26 -22.19
C GLY A 367 -19.12 7.62 -23.50
N SER A 368 -19.18 8.39 -24.59
CA SER A 368 -19.52 7.88 -25.92
C SER A 368 -18.48 6.88 -26.44
N GLU A 369 -17.19 7.15 -26.20
CA GLU A 369 -16.09 6.26 -26.60
C GLU A 369 -16.04 4.99 -25.75
N ILE A 370 -16.34 5.06 -24.44
CA ILE A 370 -16.50 3.88 -23.59
C ILE A 370 -17.64 3.00 -24.12
N ILE A 371 -18.80 3.58 -24.46
CA ILE A 371 -19.94 2.84 -25.00
C ILE A 371 -19.55 2.13 -26.29
N ARG A 372 -18.87 2.83 -27.21
CA ARG A 372 -18.39 2.27 -28.48
C ARG A 372 -17.52 1.04 -28.24
N GLN A 373 -16.55 1.12 -27.32
CA GLN A 373 -15.65 0.00 -27.01
C GLN A 373 -16.34 -1.13 -26.23
N CYS A 374 -17.28 -0.82 -25.33
CA CYS A 374 -18.11 -1.83 -24.66
C CYS A 374 -18.94 -2.63 -25.66
N LEU A 375 -19.60 -1.98 -26.63
CA LEU A 375 -20.43 -2.67 -27.61
C LEU A 375 -19.63 -3.57 -28.57
N GLN A 376 -18.35 -3.25 -28.79
CA GLN A 376 -17.41 -4.08 -29.53
C GLN A 376 -16.81 -5.23 -28.70
N ASN A 377 -16.95 -5.21 -27.37
CA ASN A 377 -16.37 -6.22 -26.50
C ASN A 377 -17.27 -7.48 -26.49
N PRO A 378 -16.75 -8.66 -26.87
CA PRO A 378 -17.55 -9.88 -26.93
C PRO A 378 -18.06 -10.34 -25.56
N LYS A 379 -17.39 -9.92 -24.47
CA LYS A 379 -17.83 -10.21 -23.10
C LYS A 379 -19.03 -9.36 -22.68
N MET A 380 -19.37 -8.28 -23.36
CA MET A 380 -20.54 -7.47 -23.01
C MET A 380 -21.82 -8.12 -23.52
N THR A 381 -22.76 -8.38 -22.62
CA THR A 381 -24.15 -8.76 -22.97
C THR A 381 -25.06 -7.54 -23.01
N THR A 382 -24.87 -6.61 -22.08
CA THR A 382 -25.70 -5.40 -21.98
C THR A 382 -24.84 -4.19 -21.61
N VAL A 383 -25.06 -3.06 -22.28
CA VAL A 383 -24.45 -1.76 -21.99
C VAL A 383 -25.58 -0.77 -21.71
N VAL A 384 -25.71 -0.36 -20.45
CA VAL A 384 -26.70 0.60 -19.96
C VAL A 384 -26.07 2.00 -19.97
N ALA A 385 -26.43 2.80 -20.94
CA ALA A 385 -26.01 4.19 -21.09
C ALA A 385 -26.92 5.12 -20.28
N VAL A 386 -26.37 5.76 -19.25
CA VAL A 386 -27.10 6.67 -18.37
C VAL A 386 -26.71 8.11 -18.68
N ALA A 387 -27.69 8.93 -19.04
CA ALA A 387 -27.50 10.35 -19.31
C ALA A 387 -28.78 11.15 -19.00
N ARG A 388 -28.66 12.49 -19.00
CA ARG A 388 -29.81 13.40 -18.81
C ARG A 388 -30.73 13.52 -20.04
N ARG A 389 -30.35 12.89 -21.16
CA ARG A 389 -31.06 12.89 -22.45
C ARG A 389 -30.86 11.53 -23.11
N PRO A 390 -31.76 11.09 -24.01
CA PRO A 390 -31.57 9.84 -24.77
C PRO A 390 -30.22 9.80 -25.49
N VAL A 391 -29.56 8.65 -25.46
CA VAL A 391 -28.30 8.40 -26.16
C VAL A 391 -28.56 7.43 -27.30
N SER A 392 -28.18 7.80 -28.52
CA SER A 392 -28.17 6.91 -29.67
C SER A 392 -26.77 6.38 -29.94
N VAL A 393 -26.69 5.19 -30.54
CA VAL A 393 -25.46 4.61 -31.07
C VAL A 393 -25.55 4.57 -32.60
N PRO A 394 -24.43 4.62 -33.34
CA PRO A 394 -24.45 4.54 -34.80
C PRO A 394 -25.05 3.21 -35.31
N ASP A 395 -25.64 3.23 -36.50
CA ASP A 395 -26.39 2.09 -37.08
C ASP A 395 -25.55 0.82 -37.27
N ASP A 396 -24.22 0.95 -37.36
CA ASP A 396 -23.26 -0.15 -37.53
C ASP A 396 -22.93 -0.89 -36.22
N THR A 397 -23.45 -0.42 -35.09
CA THR A 397 -23.13 -0.92 -33.76
C THR A 397 -24.19 -1.92 -33.28
N PRO A 398 -23.84 -3.04 -32.61
CA PRO A 398 -24.80 -4.06 -32.19
C PRO A 398 -25.86 -3.53 -31.21
N ALA A 399 -26.99 -3.02 -31.73
CA ALA A 399 -28.05 -2.37 -30.96
C ALA A 399 -28.73 -3.30 -29.95
N SER A 400 -28.67 -4.63 -30.17
CA SER A 400 -29.27 -5.63 -29.28
C SER A 400 -28.72 -5.58 -27.85
N LYS A 401 -27.46 -5.19 -27.68
CA LYS A 401 -26.76 -5.07 -26.38
C LYS A 401 -26.95 -3.71 -25.70
N PHE A 402 -27.48 -2.70 -26.39
CA PHE A 402 -27.50 -1.32 -25.91
C PHE A 402 -28.84 -0.98 -25.22
N ARG A 403 -28.78 -0.26 -24.10
CA ARG A 403 -29.95 0.30 -23.40
C ARG A 403 -29.67 1.76 -23.05
N SER A 404 -30.56 2.67 -23.41
CA SER A 404 -30.46 4.09 -23.04
C SER A 404 -31.43 4.39 -21.90
N VAL A 405 -30.90 4.86 -20.77
CA VAL A 405 -31.66 5.22 -19.57
C VAL A 405 -31.51 6.73 -19.34
N VAL A 406 -32.65 7.42 -19.22
CA VAL A 406 -32.68 8.87 -19.02
C VAL A 406 -32.88 9.19 -17.54
N VAL A 407 -31.84 9.73 -16.92
CA VAL A 407 -31.89 10.25 -15.54
C VAL A 407 -31.76 11.77 -15.62
N SER A 408 -32.89 12.47 -15.60
CA SER A 408 -32.96 13.93 -15.78
C SER A 408 -32.29 14.70 -14.64
N ASN A 409 -32.42 14.18 -13.41
CA ASN A 409 -31.75 14.67 -12.22
C ASN A 409 -31.15 13.51 -11.42
N TYR A 410 -29.85 13.52 -11.17
CA TYR A 410 -29.16 12.47 -10.42
C TYR A 410 -29.44 12.49 -8.91
N ASP A 411 -30.20 13.48 -8.40
CA ASP A 411 -30.76 13.42 -7.05
C ASP A 411 -31.91 12.40 -6.94
N ASN A 412 -32.52 12.01 -8.07
CA ASN A 412 -33.68 11.11 -8.09
C ASN A 412 -33.63 10.16 -9.29
N TYR A 413 -33.54 8.86 -9.01
CA TYR A 413 -33.47 7.83 -10.05
C TYR A 413 -34.85 7.22 -10.27
N PRO A 414 -35.40 7.29 -11.51
CA PRO A 414 -36.71 6.73 -11.81
C PRO A 414 -36.69 5.19 -11.76
N GLU A 415 -37.81 4.55 -11.47
CA GLU A 415 -37.88 3.08 -11.25
C GLU A 415 -37.36 2.25 -12.43
N ASP A 416 -37.51 2.74 -13.66
CA ASP A 416 -36.96 2.13 -14.87
C ASP A 416 -35.42 2.11 -14.86
N ALA A 417 -34.78 3.15 -14.32
CA ALA A 417 -33.34 3.17 -14.12
C ALA A 417 -32.89 2.12 -13.10
N TRP A 418 -33.64 1.93 -12.00
CA TRP A 418 -33.33 0.92 -10.98
C TRP A 418 -33.39 -0.51 -11.54
N LYS A 419 -34.41 -0.80 -12.37
CA LYS A 419 -34.53 -2.10 -13.07
C LYS A 419 -33.34 -2.36 -13.99
N GLU A 420 -32.88 -1.32 -14.68
CA GLU A 420 -31.71 -1.43 -15.56
C GLU A 420 -30.38 -1.49 -14.80
N PHE A 421 -30.29 -0.97 -13.57
CA PHE A 421 -29.09 -1.11 -12.74
C PHE A 421 -28.98 -2.50 -12.11
N SER A 422 -30.10 -3.13 -11.80
CA SER A 422 -30.13 -4.48 -11.27
C SER A 422 -29.44 -5.47 -12.24
N GLY A 423 -28.61 -6.34 -11.68
CA GLY A 423 -27.83 -7.31 -12.45
C GLY A 423 -26.63 -6.74 -13.21
N ALA A 424 -26.29 -5.45 -13.04
CA ALA A 424 -25.06 -4.89 -13.62
C ALA A 424 -23.82 -5.31 -12.82
N ASP A 425 -22.78 -5.77 -13.51
CA ASP A 425 -21.52 -6.23 -12.89
C ASP A 425 -20.55 -5.07 -12.61
N ALA A 426 -20.68 -3.96 -13.35
CA ALA A 426 -19.81 -2.81 -13.21
C ALA A 426 -20.47 -1.50 -13.66
N CYS A 427 -19.95 -0.38 -13.14
CA CYS A 427 -20.28 0.97 -13.56
C CYS A 427 -19.00 1.77 -13.82
N ILE A 428 -18.94 2.46 -14.96
CA ILE A 428 -17.94 3.50 -15.23
C ILE A 428 -18.63 4.86 -15.11
N TRP A 429 -18.25 5.62 -14.08
CA TRP A 429 -18.83 6.90 -13.75
C TRP A 429 -18.05 8.06 -14.36
N THR A 430 -18.63 8.75 -15.35
CA THR A 430 -17.97 9.88 -16.05
C THR A 430 -18.66 11.23 -15.88
N VAL A 431 -19.69 11.32 -15.03
CA VAL A 431 -20.40 12.57 -14.76
C VAL A 431 -19.49 13.52 -13.97
N ALA A 432 -19.13 14.64 -14.58
CA ALA A 432 -18.34 15.71 -13.99
C ALA A 432 -18.43 16.99 -14.83
N VAL A 433 -18.13 18.13 -14.20
CA VAL A 433 -17.88 19.40 -14.90
C VAL A 433 -16.38 19.59 -15.05
N THR A 434 -15.89 19.71 -16.28
CA THR A 434 -14.48 20.00 -16.56
C THR A 434 -14.12 21.43 -16.16
N PRO A 435 -12.87 21.74 -15.77
CA PRO A 435 -12.45 23.10 -15.41
C PRO A 435 -12.80 24.17 -16.45
N ALA A 436 -12.72 23.86 -17.75
CA ALA A 436 -13.09 24.81 -18.81
C ALA A 436 -14.59 25.17 -18.83
N LYS A 437 -15.45 24.29 -18.30
CA LYS A 437 -16.91 24.42 -18.26
C LYS A 437 -17.44 24.94 -16.92
N THR A 438 -16.58 25.23 -15.95
CA THR A 438 -17.00 25.87 -14.70
C THR A 438 -17.30 27.37 -14.89
N LYS A 439 -16.81 27.97 -15.98
CA LYS A 439 -17.11 29.36 -16.34
C LYS A 439 -18.62 29.53 -16.55
N GLY A 440 -19.26 30.33 -15.70
CA GLY A 440 -20.71 30.56 -15.72
C GLY A 440 -21.54 29.61 -14.85
N MET A 441 -20.89 28.77 -14.02
CA MET A 441 -21.55 27.97 -12.99
C MET A 441 -21.19 28.49 -11.59
N THR A 442 -22.12 28.36 -10.64
CA THR A 442 -21.81 28.62 -9.22
C THR A 442 -20.92 27.52 -8.65
N PRO A 443 -20.11 27.78 -7.60
CA PRO A 443 -19.36 26.75 -6.89
C PRO A 443 -20.25 25.58 -6.43
N GLU A 444 -21.47 25.88 -6.00
CA GLU A 444 -22.48 24.91 -5.57
C GLU A 444 -22.92 24.01 -6.73
N ASP A 445 -23.19 24.56 -7.91
CA ASP A 445 -23.57 23.78 -9.09
C ASP A 445 -22.42 22.85 -9.55
N VAL A 446 -21.18 23.33 -9.47
CA VAL A 446 -20.00 22.54 -9.81
C VAL A 446 -19.80 21.42 -8.79
N ARG A 447 -19.96 21.70 -7.49
CA ARG A 447 -19.91 20.69 -6.44
C ARG A 447 -21.03 19.67 -6.62
N LYS A 448 -22.27 20.13 -6.83
CA LYS A 448 -23.42 19.25 -7.06
C LYS A 448 -23.17 18.27 -8.19
N ALA A 449 -22.67 18.77 -9.32
CA ALA A 449 -22.40 17.94 -10.48
C ALA A 449 -21.21 16.97 -10.33
N CYS A 450 -20.18 17.35 -9.58
CA CYS A 450 -18.93 16.57 -9.47
C CYS A 450 -18.89 15.64 -8.26
N HIS A 451 -19.50 16.06 -7.15
CA HIS A 451 -19.48 15.41 -5.85
C HIS A 451 -20.83 14.76 -5.54
N ASP A 452 -21.90 15.55 -5.42
CA ASP A 452 -23.17 15.06 -4.89
C ASP A 452 -23.82 14.03 -5.81
N TYR A 453 -23.87 14.31 -7.12
CA TYR A 453 -24.37 13.36 -8.12
C TYR A 453 -23.58 12.05 -8.15
N THR A 454 -22.27 12.11 -7.92
CA THR A 454 -21.43 10.91 -7.86
C THR A 454 -21.85 10.00 -6.71
N LEU A 455 -22.03 10.58 -5.52
CA LEU A 455 -22.40 9.80 -4.33
C LEU A 455 -23.85 9.34 -4.37
N ALA A 456 -24.76 10.20 -4.81
CA ALA A 456 -26.16 9.83 -5.02
C ALA A 456 -26.30 8.69 -6.04
N GLY A 457 -25.51 8.71 -7.11
CA GLY A 457 -25.51 7.64 -8.10
C GLY A 457 -24.86 6.36 -7.66
N LEU A 458 -23.74 6.43 -6.95
CA LEU A 458 -23.14 5.27 -6.33
C LEU A 458 -24.13 4.60 -5.35
N GLN A 459 -24.79 5.39 -4.50
CA GLN A 459 -25.80 4.91 -3.58
C GLN A 459 -26.99 4.29 -4.32
N ALA A 460 -27.54 4.94 -5.35
CA ALA A 460 -28.69 4.43 -6.09
C ALA A 460 -28.39 3.11 -6.82
N ILE A 461 -27.23 3.02 -7.47
CA ILE A 461 -26.79 1.78 -8.12
C ILE A 461 -26.60 0.68 -7.08
N TRP A 462 -25.96 0.98 -5.96
CA TRP A 462 -25.75 0.00 -4.89
C TRP A 462 -27.07 -0.49 -4.27
N SER A 463 -28.03 0.42 -4.07
CA SER A 463 -29.38 0.10 -3.58
C SER A 463 -30.19 -0.76 -4.55
N SER A 464 -29.79 -0.89 -5.82
CA SER A 464 -30.39 -1.84 -6.77
C SER A 464 -29.95 -3.30 -6.58
N GLU A 465 -29.12 -3.54 -5.56
CA GLU A 465 -28.56 -4.85 -5.19
C GLU A 465 -27.80 -5.53 -6.35
N PRO A 466 -26.73 -4.90 -6.88
CA PRO A 466 -25.96 -5.48 -7.98
C PRO A 466 -25.26 -6.79 -7.54
N PRO A 467 -24.93 -7.68 -8.50
CA PRO A 467 -24.11 -8.86 -8.27
C PRO A 467 -22.79 -8.53 -7.56
N ARG A 468 -22.31 -9.43 -6.70
CA ARG A 468 -21.05 -9.27 -5.98
C ARG A 468 -19.97 -10.18 -6.60
N PRO A 469 -18.77 -9.67 -6.94
CA PRO A 469 -18.35 -8.28 -6.77
C PRO A 469 -18.96 -7.33 -7.82
N PHE A 470 -19.40 -6.15 -7.39
CA PHE A 470 -19.78 -5.04 -8.25
C PHE A 470 -18.62 -4.04 -8.34
N ARG A 471 -18.25 -3.62 -9.55
CA ARG A 471 -17.11 -2.72 -9.77
C ARG A 471 -17.53 -1.32 -10.14
N PHE A 472 -17.16 -0.34 -9.33
CA PHE A 472 -17.44 1.07 -9.57
C PHE A 472 -16.15 1.85 -9.90
N LEU A 473 -16.00 2.27 -11.15
CA LEU A 473 -14.86 3.07 -11.60
C LEU A 473 -15.25 4.54 -11.67
N TYR A 474 -14.66 5.37 -10.81
CA TYR A 474 -14.88 6.82 -10.76
C TYR A 474 -13.84 7.58 -11.58
N MET A 475 -14.29 8.39 -12.55
CA MET A 475 -13.41 9.27 -13.32
C MET A 475 -13.22 10.62 -12.62
N SER A 476 -12.03 10.80 -12.02
CA SER A 476 -11.60 12.02 -11.34
C SER A 476 -10.81 12.95 -12.29
N GLY A 477 -9.63 13.45 -11.89
CA GLY A 477 -8.74 14.27 -12.69
C GLY A 477 -7.32 14.31 -12.10
N ALA A 478 -6.32 14.54 -12.94
CA ALA A 478 -4.90 14.45 -12.56
C ALA A 478 -4.47 15.31 -11.36
N VAL A 479 -5.15 16.45 -11.14
CA VAL A 479 -4.79 17.45 -10.13
C VAL A 479 -5.65 17.41 -8.86
N ALA A 480 -6.51 16.40 -8.71
CA ALA A 480 -7.32 16.21 -7.51
C ALA A 480 -6.45 16.03 -6.26
N GLU A 481 -6.80 16.72 -5.18
CA GLU A 481 -6.05 16.74 -3.92
C GLU A 481 -6.88 16.09 -2.81
N ARG A 482 -6.42 14.94 -2.31
CA ARG A 482 -7.13 14.18 -1.27
C ARG A 482 -6.88 14.73 0.12
N ASN A 483 -5.74 15.40 0.35
CA ASN A 483 -5.47 16.01 1.63
C ASN A 483 -6.29 17.30 1.79
N GLN A 484 -7.38 17.22 2.55
CA GLN A 484 -8.32 18.33 2.74
C GLN A 484 -7.75 19.48 3.57
N SER A 485 -6.65 19.27 4.31
CA SER A 485 -5.98 20.34 5.06
C SER A 485 -4.86 21.02 4.26
N LYS A 486 -4.58 20.56 3.04
CA LYS A 486 -3.47 21.11 2.24
C LYS A 486 -3.84 22.48 1.68
N GLN A 487 -3.04 23.48 2.04
CA GLN A 487 -3.14 24.79 1.41
C GLN A 487 -2.57 24.71 -0.01
N LEU A 488 -3.45 24.89 -1.00
CA LEU A 488 -3.06 24.89 -2.41
C LEU A 488 -2.87 26.33 -2.89
N PRO A 489 -1.81 26.61 -3.67
CA PRO A 489 -1.69 27.90 -4.34
C PRO A 489 -2.90 28.12 -5.25
N TRP A 490 -3.37 29.37 -5.31
CA TRP A 490 -4.64 29.94 -5.83
C TRP A 490 -5.27 29.35 -7.11
N VAL A 491 -4.58 28.50 -7.87
CA VAL A 491 -5.13 27.87 -9.08
C VAL A 491 -6.09 26.74 -8.71
N MET A 492 -7.40 27.03 -8.81
CA MET A 492 -8.49 26.05 -8.70
C MET A 492 -8.46 25.21 -7.41
N ALA A 493 -7.99 25.80 -6.29
CA ALA A 493 -7.80 25.10 -5.02
C ALA A 493 -9.07 24.35 -4.55
N GLU A 494 -10.20 25.05 -4.49
CA GLU A 494 -11.49 24.48 -4.07
C GLU A 494 -11.95 23.35 -4.99
N TYR A 495 -11.82 23.51 -6.30
CA TYR A 495 -12.16 22.46 -7.27
C TYR A 495 -11.29 21.21 -7.07
N ARG A 496 -9.98 21.38 -6.84
CA ARG A 496 -9.05 20.26 -6.61
C ARG A 496 -9.33 19.52 -5.32
N LEU A 497 -9.62 20.25 -4.24
CA LEU A 497 -10.01 19.69 -2.95
C LEU A 497 -11.34 18.95 -3.06
N MET A 498 -12.36 19.57 -3.68
CA MET A 498 -13.67 18.94 -3.92
C MET A 498 -13.54 17.62 -4.70
N ARG A 499 -12.74 17.58 -5.77
CA ARG A 499 -12.52 16.34 -6.52
C ARG A 499 -11.84 15.27 -5.68
N GLY A 500 -10.85 15.64 -4.85
CA GLY A 500 -10.21 14.69 -3.94
C GLY A 500 -11.09 14.27 -2.76
N GLU A 501 -11.99 15.13 -2.31
CA GLU A 501 -13.04 14.80 -1.35
C GLU A 501 -13.99 13.74 -1.94
N THR A 502 -14.45 13.93 -3.17
CA THR A 502 -15.29 12.93 -3.87
C THR A 502 -14.56 11.59 -3.98
N GLU A 503 -13.28 11.58 -4.34
CA GLU A 503 -12.49 10.35 -4.37
C GLU A 503 -12.45 9.65 -3.01
N ASN A 504 -12.16 10.41 -1.95
CA ASN A 504 -12.15 9.88 -0.59
C ASN A 504 -13.52 9.27 -0.21
N GLN A 505 -14.62 9.94 -0.57
CA GLN A 505 -15.97 9.46 -0.23
C GLN A 505 -16.39 8.24 -1.05
N VAL A 506 -16.07 8.17 -2.35
CA VAL A 506 -16.31 6.98 -3.19
C VAL A 506 -15.56 5.77 -2.63
N LEU A 507 -14.28 5.94 -2.26
CA LEU A 507 -13.48 4.85 -1.70
C LEU A 507 -14.00 4.41 -0.33
N ARG A 508 -14.31 5.36 0.56
CA ARG A 508 -14.93 5.05 1.86
C ARG A 508 -16.26 4.33 1.69
N PHE A 509 -17.08 4.72 0.71
CA PHE A 509 -18.34 4.06 0.43
C PHE A 509 -18.13 2.61 0.02
N ALA A 510 -17.15 2.33 -0.84
CA ALA A 510 -16.77 0.95 -1.18
C ALA A 510 -16.26 0.16 0.05
N ASP A 511 -15.42 0.78 0.88
CA ASP A 511 -14.91 0.17 2.11
C ASP A 511 -16.02 -0.19 3.12
N GLN A 512 -17.14 0.54 3.09
CA GLN A 512 -18.32 0.32 3.94
C GLN A 512 -19.28 -0.76 3.41
N HIS A 513 -19.17 -1.15 2.14
CA HIS A 513 -20.14 -2.02 1.46
C HIS A 513 -19.48 -3.29 0.89
N GLU A 514 -19.70 -4.43 1.56
CA GLU A 514 -19.09 -5.72 1.17
C GLU A 514 -19.57 -6.19 -0.22
N GLY A 515 -18.62 -6.44 -1.11
CA GLY A 515 -18.88 -6.80 -2.50
C GLY A 515 -18.89 -5.62 -3.47
N LEU A 516 -18.63 -4.39 -3.00
CA LEU A 516 -18.36 -3.23 -3.83
C LEU A 516 -16.85 -2.99 -3.96
N GLU A 517 -16.33 -3.05 -5.18
CA GLU A 517 -14.96 -2.65 -5.52
C GLU A 517 -15.01 -1.24 -6.11
N ALA A 518 -14.12 -0.33 -5.68
CA ALA A 518 -13.99 1.00 -6.31
C ALA A 518 -12.58 1.29 -6.81
N CYS A 519 -12.48 2.00 -7.94
CA CYS A 519 -11.23 2.46 -8.51
C CYS A 519 -11.37 3.90 -9.00
N VAL A 520 -10.34 4.71 -8.78
CA VAL A 520 -10.29 6.12 -9.21
C VAL A 520 -9.37 6.26 -10.42
N ALA A 521 -9.90 6.73 -11.54
CA ALA A 521 -9.09 7.12 -12.70
C ALA A 521 -8.77 8.62 -12.65
N ARG A 522 -7.48 8.96 -12.71
CA ARG A 522 -6.96 10.34 -12.77
C ARG A 522 -6.30 10.63 -14.13
N PRO A 523 -7.09 10.85 -15.18
CA PRO A 523 -6.56 11.28 -16.47
C PRO A 523 -6.08 12.74 -16.39
N GLY A 524 -5.06 13.05 -17.18
CA GLY A 524 -4.70 14.43 -17.48
C GLY A 524 -5.54 14.98 -18.64
N PHE A 525 -4.97 15.81 -19.50
CA PHE A 525 -5.73 16.40 -20.62
C PHE A 525 -6.13 15.34 -21.64
N ILE A 526 -7.44 15.19 -21.87
CA ILE A 526 -7.98 14.19 -22.80
C ILE A 526 -8.09 14.79 -24.20
N THR A 527 -7.46 14.17 -25.19
CA THR A 527 -7.44 14.61 -26.60
C THR A 527 -8.12 13.58 -27.50
N SER A 528 -8.62 13.97 -28.68
CA SER A 528 -8.96 13.02 -29.76
C SER A 528 -7.79 12.92 -30.74
N CYS A 529 -7.67 11.79 -31.45
CA CYS A 529 -6.73 11.68 -32.58
C CYS A 529 -7.15 12.50 -33.81
N SER A 530 -8.37 13.07 -33.83
CA SER A 530 -9.01 13.62 -35.04
C SER A 530 -8.90 15.13 -35.26
N THR A 531 -8.32 15.91 -34.33
CA THR A 531 -8.22 17.37 -34.51
C THR A 531 -6.83 17.90 -34.17
N ALA A 532 -6.05 18.19 -35.22
CA ALA A 532 -4.75 18.86 -35.13
C ALA A 532 -4.80 20.24 -34.42
N LEU A 533 -6.00 20.82 -34.26
CA LEU A 533 -6.23 22.04 -33.48
C LEU A 533 -6.16 21.83 -31.95
N GLY A 534 -6.44 20.62 -31.44
CA GLY A 534 -6.47 20.35 -30.00
C GLY A 534 -5.08 20.36 -29.34
N SER A 535 -4.06 19.96 -30.08
CA SER A 535 -2.66 19.90 -29.63
C SER A 535 -2.05 21.27 -29.32
N ALA A 536 -2.43 22.33 -30.05
CA ALA A 536 -1.90 23.68 -29.83
C ALA A 536 -2.52 24.37 -28.59
N ALA A 537 -3.83 24.20 -28.37
CA ALA A 537 -4.51 24.73 -27.18
C ALA A 537 -4.11 24.00 -25.89
N ALA A 538 -3.85 22.69 -25.96
CA ALA A 538 -3.35 21.90 -24.83
C ALA A 538 -1.92 22.29 -24.42
N ALA A 539 -1.07 22.68 -25.38
CA ALA A 539 0.29 23.16 -25.11
C ALA A 539 0.28 24.52 -24.38
N ALA A 540 -0.61 25.45 -24.75
CA ALA A 540 -0.67 26.79 -24.15
C ALA A 540 -1.13 26.77 -22.66
N LEU A 541 -2.02 25.85 -22.27
CA LEU A 541 -2.46 25.70 -20.87
C LEU A 541 -1.48 24.88 -20.00
N SER A 542 -0.54 24.15 -20.60
CA SER A 542 0.41 23.27 -19.89
C SER A 542 1.54 24.01 -19.15
N VAL A 543 1.63 25.33 -19.31
CA VAL A 543 2.76 26.15 -18.82
C VAL A 543 2.68 26.47 -17.31
N ALA A 544 1.51 26.29 -16.65
CA ALA A 544 1.36 26.60 -15.22
C ALA A 544 1.35 25.36 -14.29
N VAL A 545 0.94 24.19 -14.78
CA VAL A 545 0.94 22.90 -14.06
C VAL A 545 1.18 21.80 -15.09
N VAL A 546 2.27 21.03 -14.98
CA VAL A 546 2.62 19.97 -15.93
C VAL A 546 1.60 18.82 -15.86
N VAL A 547 0.50 18.93 -16.59
CA VAL A 547 -0.54 17.89 -16.68
C VAL A 547 -0.35 17.08 -17.97
N PRO A 548 -0.10 15.76 -17.90
CA PRO A 548 0.12 14.93 -19.08
C PRO A 548 -1.14 14.81 -19.95
N ASN A 549 -0.99 14.65 -21.27
CA ASN A 549 -2.12 14.34 -22.16
C ASN A 549 -2.43 12.83 -22.19
N ILE A 550 -3.63 12.44 -22.64
CA ILE A 550 -4.02 11.07 -22.96
C ILE A 550 -5.13 11.05 -24.03
N ALA A 551 -5.05 10.14 -24.99
CA ALA A 551 -6.07 10.01 -26.03
C ALA A 551 -7.36 9.40 -25.47
N VAL A 552 -8.53 9.85 -25.94
CA VAL A 552 -9.86 9.41 -25.48
C VAL A 552 -10.06 7.90 -25.68
N GLU A 553 -9.51 7.35 -26.75
CA GLU A 553 -9.60 5.93 -27.08
C GLU A 553 -8.73 5.09 -26.13
N THR A 554 -7.58 5.64 -25.72
CA THR A 554 -6.66 4.98 -24.77
C THR A 554 -7.26 4.94 -23.36
N ILE A 555 -7.84 6.06 -22.90
CA ILE A 555 -8.49 6.08 -21.58
C ILE A 555 -9.71 5.14 -21.59
N ALA A 556 -10.58 5.19 -22.60
CA ALA A 556 -11.73 4.30 -22.68
C ALA A 556 -11.33 2.82 -22.66
N ALA A 557 -10.28 2.44 -23.41
CA ALA A 557 -9.75 1.07 -23.41
C ALA A 557 -9.26 0.65 -22.02
N ALA A 558 -8.54 1.53 -21.32
CA ALA A 558 -8.08 1.27 -19.96
C ALA A 558 -9.26 1.08 -18.99
N LEU A 559 -10.29 1.94 -19.06
CA LEU A 559 -11.44 1.87 -18.15
C LEU A 559 -12.27 0.61 -18.40
N VAL A 560 -12.56 0.27 -19.65
CA VAL A 560 -13.29 -0.95 -20.02
C VAL A 560 -12.50 -2.19 -19.60
N HIS A 561 -11.19 -2.21 -19.83
CA HIS A 561 -10.33 -3.31 -19.41
C HIS A 561 -10.38 -3.52 -17.90
N GLN A 562 -10.23 -2.46 -17.11
CA GLN A 562 -10.22 -2.55 -15.65
C GLN A 562 -11.58 -2.96 -15.09
N ALA A 563 -12.68 -2.49 -15.68
CA ALA A 563 -14.00 -2.94 -15.28
C ALA A 563 -14.19 -4.45 -15.55
N VAL A 564 -13.74 -4.95 -16.71
CA VAL A 564 -13.85 -6.37 -17.10
C VAL A 564 -12.89 -7.28 -16.31
N ALA A 565 -11.61 -6.91 -16.24
CA ALA A 565 -10.54 -7.75 -15.72
C ALA A 565 -10.38 -7.66 -14.19
N GLY A 566 -10.97 -6.63 -13.56
CA GLY A 566 -10.73 -6.27 -12.18
C GLY A 566 -9.65 -5.19 -12.04
N PHE A 567 -9.66 -4.53 -10.89
CA PHE A 567 -8.80 -3.38 -10.62
C PHE A 567 -7.39 -3.80 -10.21
N GLU A 568 -6.36 -3.29 -10.92
CA GLU A 568 -4.95 -3.59 -10.59
C GLU A 568 -4.43 -2.75 -9.41
N GLN A 569 -5.03 -1.57 -9.17
CA GLN A 569 -4.70 -0.66 -8.07
C GLN A 569 -5.87 0.30 -7.81
N GLU A 570 -5.88 0.93 -6.63
CA GLU A 570 -6.96 1.83 -6.23
C GLU A 570 -7.03 3.11 -7.09
N THR A 571 -5.92 3.80 -7.33
CA THR A 571 -5.87 5.02 -8.16
C THR A 571 -5.06 4.79 -9.43
N LEU A 572 -5.66 4.91 -10.62
CA LEU A 572 -4.97 4.86 -11.91
C LEU A 572 -4.51 6.26 -12.33
N ARG A 573 -3.20 6.49 -12.38
CA ARG A 573 -2.64 7.74 -12.89
C ARG A 573 -2.62 7.72 -14.42
N THR A 574 -2.37 8.88 -15.03
CA THR A 574 -2.32 9.00 -16.50
C THR A 574 -1.32 8.02 -17.15
N SER A 575 -0.19 7.74 -16.50
CA SER A 575 0.78 6.73 -16.96
C SER A 575 0.21 5.31 -16.95
N ASP A 576 -0.56 4.96 -15.91
CA ASP A 576 -1.20 3.65 -15.77
C ASP A 576 -2.29 3.48 -16.83
N LEU A 577 -3.14 4.50 -17.00
CA LEU A 577 -4.17 4.55 -18.04
C LEU A 577 -3.55 4.40 -19.45
N LYS A 578 -2.41 5.04 -19.72
CA LYS A 578 -1.68 4.84 -21.00
C LYS A 578 -1.14 3.43 -21.16
N ARG A 579 -0.60 2.82 -20.10
CA ARG A 579 -0.11 1.43 -20.13
C ARG A 579 -1.25 0.45 -20.37
N LEU A 580 -2.33 0.60 -19.61
CA LEU A 580 -3.52 -0.25 -19.68
C LEU A 580 -4.24 -0.14 -21.02
N GLY A 581 -4.45 1.09 -21.51
CA GLY A 581 -5.10 1.31 -22.80
C GLY A 581 -4.32 0.68 -23.96
N ARG A 582 -2.98 0.77 -23.93
CA ARG A 582 -2.11 0.10 -24.91
C ARG A 582 -2.15 -1.42 -24.82
N ALA A 583 -2.29 -1.98 -23.61
CA ALA A 583 -2.41 -3.41 -23.41
C ALA A 583 -3.79 -3.95 -23.82
N ALA A 584 -4.85 -3.14 -23.69
CA ALA A 584 -6.23 -3.54 -23.91
C ALA A 584 -6.72 -3.44 -25.37
N GLY A 585 -6.07 -2.63 -26.22
CA GLY A 585 -6.48 -2.45 -27.61
C GLY A 585 -5.43 -1.78 -28.50
N LYS A 586 -5.34 -2.25 -29.75
CA LYS A 586 -4.47 -1.74 -30.82
C LYS A 586 -4.82 -0.28 -31.16
N ILE A 587 -4.15 0.75 -30.60
CA ILE A 587 -4.37 2.14 -31.04
C ILE A 587 -3.07 2.95 -31.13
N CYS A 588 -2.92 3.56 -32.31
CA CYS A 588 -2.06 4.66 -32.77
C CYS A 588 -0.66 4.76 -32.15
N MET A 589 0.34 4.21 -32.87
CA MET A 589 1.70 4.71 -32.78
C MET A 589 1.72 6.09 -33.46
N MET A 590 1.95 7.14 -32.67
CA MET A 590 2.70 8.31 -33.16
C MET A 590 4.12 8.19 -32.63
#